data_AF-A0A1H0BY82-F1
#
_entry.id   AF-A0A1H0BY82-F1
#
_cell.length_a   1.000
_cell.length_b   1.000
_cell.length_c   1.000
_cell.angle_alpha   90.00
_cell.angle_beta   90.00
_cell.angle_gamma   90.00
#
_symmetry.space_group_name_H-M   'P 1'
#
loop_
_entity.id
_entity.type
_entity.pdbx_description
1 polymer ?
#
loop_
_entity_poly.entity_id
_entity_poly.type
_entity_poly.pdbx_seq_one_letter_code
_entity_poly.pdbx_strand_id
1 'polypeptide(L)'
;MSTTITAQFDAIEQLAAELAGLAAELTEESQLCRSTAHSLGTAVSGATGERAGAAGSGWAGVLELLGRQTGALAATLSAAVDSYRTADAVLADRVLARRHPAAAR
;
A
#
# COMPACT_ATOMS: atom_id res chain seq x y z
N MET A 1 11.35 29.45 -9.01
CA MET A 1 11.01 28.60 -10.17
C MET A 1 9.89 27.69 -9.75
N SER A 2 8.74 27.75 -10.40
CA SER A 2 7.63 26.83 -10.12
C SER A 2 7.84 25.59 -10.98
N THR A 3 8.28 24.49 -10.39
CA THR A 3 8.25 23.18 -11.04
C THR A 3 6.79 22.79 -11.21
N THR A 4 6.32 22.75 -12.45
CA THR A 4 4.99 22.23 -12.76
C THR A 4 5.00 20.74 -12.45
N ILE A 5 4.42 20.34 -11.32
CA ILE A 5 4.20 18.94 -11.01
C ILE A 5 3.06 18.48 -11.91
N THR A 6 3.41 17.86 -13.04
CA THR A 6 2.44 17.06 -13.81
C THR A 6 2.23 15.75 -13.04
N ALA A 7 1.45 15.81 -11.96
CA ALA A 7 1.08 14.62 -11.21
C ALA A 7 0.08 13.83 -12.05
N GLN A 8 0.46 12.65 -12.51
CA GLN A 8 -0.45 11.69 -13.12
C GLN A 8 -1.23 11.01 -12.00
N PHE A 9 -2.20 11.72 -11.40
CA PHE A 9 -2.92 11.24 -10.22
C PHE A 9 -3.58 9.88 -10.45
N ASP A 10 -4.14 9.65 -11.63
CA ASP A 10 -4.76 8.36 -11.97
C ASP A 10 -3.71 7.23 -12.04
N ALA A 11 -2.50 7.51 -12.53
CA ALA A 11 -1.41 6.54 -12.52
C ALA A 11 -0.90 6.26 -11.10
N ILE A 12 -0.90 7.27 -10.22
CA ILE A 12 -0.54 7.11 -8.80
C ILE A 12 -1.61 6.27 -8.07
N GLU A 13 -2.89 6.49 -8.36
CA GLU A 13 -3.98 5.67 -7.82
C GLU A 13 -3.92 4.23 -8.31
N GLN A 14 -3.64 4.03 -9.60
CA GLN A 14 -3.44 2.71 -10.15
C GLN A 14 -2.27 2.00 -9.46
N LEU A 15 -1.13 2.66 -9.31
CA LEU A 15 0.02 2.11 -8.59
C LEU A 15 -0.33 1.80 -7.12
N ALA A 16 -1.09 2.68 -6.45
CA ALA A 16 -1.54 2.43 -5.08
C ALA A 16 -2.44 1.18 -5.00
N ALA A 17 -3.33 0.97 -5.96
CA ALA A 17 -4.17 -0.22 -6.03
C ALA A 17 -3.35 -1.49 -6.30
N GLU A 18 -2.37 -1.44 -7.20
CA GLU A 18 -1.45 -2.55 -7.48
C GLU A 18 -0.63 -2.92 -6.24
N LEU A 19 -0.11 -1.92 -5.50
CA LEU A 19 0.61 -2.13 -4.25
C LEU A 19 -0.30 -2.69 -3.14
N ALA A 20 -1.55 -2.26 -3.06
CA ALA A 20 -2.52 -2.83 -2.13
C ALA A 20 -2.82 -4.31 -2.44
N GLY A 21 -2.93 -4.66 -3.73
CA GLY A 21 -3.06 -6.04 -4.19
C GLY A 21 -1.83 -6.88 -3.80
N LEU A 22 -0.63 -6.39 -4.12
CA LEU A 22 0.62 -7.05 -3.73
C LEU A 22 0.74 -7.24 -2.20
N ALA A 23 0.31 -6.26 -1.41
CA ALA A 23 0.29 -6.36 0.05
C ALA A 23 -0.63 -7.50 0.54
N ALA A 24 -1.78 -7.69 -0.11
CA ALA A 24 -2.70 -8.78 0.19
C ALA A 24 -2.08 -10.14 -0.18
N GLU A 25 -1.52 -10.27 -1.39
CA GLU A 25 -0.83 -11.49 -1.85
C GLU A 25 0.32 -11.89 -0.90
N LEU A 26 1.15 -10.93 -0.49
CA LEU A 26 2.23 -11.17 0.48
C LEU A 26 1.71 -11.61 1.85
N THR A 27 0.57 -11.07 2.27
CA THR A 27 -0.07 -11.46 3.53
C THR A 27 -0.58 -12.90 3.46
N GLU A 28 -1.25 -13.27 2.37
CA GLU A 28 -1.72 -14.64 2.13
C GLU A 28 -0.56 -15.63 2.08
N GLU A 29 0.49 -15.31 1.32
CA GLU A 29 1.69 -16.13 1.22
C GLU A 29 2.39 -16.28 2.58
N SER A 30 2.41 -15.23 3.41
CA SER A 30 2.94 -15.33 4.78
C SER A 30 2.17 -16.34 5.64
N GLN A 31 0.84 -16.42 5.48
CA GLN A 31 0.03 -17.40 6.21
C GLN A 31 0.29 -18.82 5.71
N LEU A 32 0.42 -19.00 4.40
CA LEU A 32 0.74 -20.28 3.79
C LEU A 32 2.14 -20.77 4.19
N CYS A 33 3.13 -19.87 4.22
CA CYS A 33 4.47 -20.18 4.68
C CYS A 33 4.47 -20.59 6.17
N ARG A 34 3.70 -19.90 7.03
CA ARG A 34 3.55 -20.29 8.45
C ARG A 34 2.95 -21.68 8.62
N SER A 35 1.85 -21.95 7.93
CA SER A 35 1.19 -23.26 8.03
C SER A 35 2.09 -24.38 7.53
N THR A 36 2.77 -24.16 6.40
CA THR A 36 3.73 -25.11 5.82
C THR A 36 4.93 -25.33 6.73
N ALA A 37 5.48 -24.27 7.32
CA ALA A 37 6.58 -24.37 8.27
C ALA A 37 6.19 -25.21 9.50
N HIS A 38 4.97 -25.04 10.00
CA HIS A 38 4.44 -25.84 11.10
C HIS A 38 4.27 -27.31 10.72
N SER A 39 3.65 -27.60 9.57
CA SER A 39 3.51 -28.97 9.06
C SER A 39 4.85 -29.64 8.83
N LEU A 40 5.83 -28.94 8.26
CA LEU A 40 7.17 -29.48 8.00
C LEU A 40 7.95 -29.73 9.30
N GLY A 41 7.87 -28.80 10.26
CA GLY A 41 8.53 -28.93 11.55
C GLY A 41 7.98 -30.08 12.41
N THR A 42 6.72 -30.48 12.19
CA THR A 42 6.09 -31.61 12.89
C THR A 42 6.24 -32.94 12.14
N ALA A 43 6.33 -32.92 10.81
CA ALA A 43 6.47 -34.12 9.99
C ALA A 43 7.91 -34.69 9.98
N VAL A 44 8.92 -33.84 10.13
CA VAL A 44 10.33 -34.24 10.11
C VAL A 44 10.88 -34.25 11.53
N SER A 45 11.37 -35.41 11.99
CA SER A 45 11.90 -35.54 13.36
C SER A 45 13.27 -34.88 13.54
N GLY A 46 13.51 -34.42 14.77
CA GLY A 46 14.81 -33.93 15.23
C GLY A 46 15.24 -32.59 14.65
N ALA A 47 16.53 -32.30 14.76
CA ALA A 47 17.10 -30.99 14.45
C ALA A 47 16.88 -30.50 13.01
N THR A 48 16.57 -31.38 12.07
CA THR A 48 16.25 -30.99 10.68
C THR A 48 14.84 -30.39 10.60
N GLY A 49 13.85 -30.99 11.24
CA GLY A 49 12.48 -30.44 11.29
C GLY A 49 12.45 -29.13 12.07
N GLU A 50 13.15 -29.05 13.19
CA GLU A 50 13.29 -27.81 13.98
C GLU A 50 13.87 -26.66 13.14
N ARG A 51 14.97 -26.91 12.42
CA ARG A 51 15.59 -25.91 11.54
C ARG A 51 14.69 -25.52 10.37
N ALA A 52 14.01 -26.48 9.76
CA ALA A 52 13.10 -26.23 8.65
C ALA A 52 11.87 -25.39 9.09
N GLY A 53 11.28 -25.72 10.24
CA GLY A 53 10.19 -24.94 10.82
C GLY A 53 10.61 -23.52 11.21
N ALA A 54 11.81 -23.37 11.79
CA ALA A 54 12.35 -22.04 12.12
C ALA A 54 12.61 -21.21 10.86
N ALA A 55 13.22 -21.79 9.83
CA ALA A 55 13.48 -21.12 8.56
C ALA A 55 12.18 -20.68 7.87
N GLY A 56 11.17 -21.56 7.79
CA GLY A 56 9.88 -21.25 7.19
C GLY A 56 9.10 -20.19 7.96
N SER A 57 9.14 -20.24 9.31
CA SER A 57 8.51 -19.22 10.16
C SER A 57 9.20 -17.86 10.03
N GLY A 58 10.53 -17.86 9.93
CA GLY A 58 11.32 -16.64 9.68
C GLY A 58 10.99 -16.02 8.33
N TRP A 59 10.89 -16.85 7.28
CA TRP A 59 10.49 -16.39 5.95
C TRP A 59 9.09 -15.78 5.93
N ALA A 60 8.12 -16.44 6.58
CA ALA A 60 6.79 -15.89 6.72
C ALA A 60 6.77 -14.53 7.43
N GLY A 61 7.62 -14.34 8.45
CA GLY A 61 7.77 -13.05 9.13
C GLY A 61 8.30 -11.94 8.21
N VAL A 62 9.22 -12.26 7.29
CA VAL A 62 9.72 -11.31 6.28
C VAL A 62 8.61 -10.93 5.30
N LEU A 63 7.86 -11.91 4.80
CA LEU A 63 6.73 -11.66 3.89
C LEU A 63 5.65 -10.79 4.54
N GLU A 64 5.32 -11.06 5.81
CA GLU A 64 4.36 -10.23 6.55
C GLU A 64 4.86 -8.79 6.72
N LEU A 65 6.14 -8.61 7.06
CA LEU A 65 6.73 -7.27 7.17
C LEU A 65 6.66 -6.51 5.83
N LEU A 66 7.02 -7.19 4.74
CA LEU A 66 6.98 -6.61 3.39
C LEU A 66 5.55 -6.27 2.98
N GLY A 67 4.59 -7.16 3.23
CA GLY A 67 3.17 -6.92 2.97
C GLY A 67 2.65 -5.70 3.70
N ARG A 68 2.94 -5.56 5.01
CA ARG A 68 2.57 -4.37 5.79
C ARG A 68 3.18 -3.09 5.26
N GLN A 69 4.47 -3.09 4.92
CA GLN A 69 5.15 -1.90 4.39
C GLN A 69 4.60 -1.50 3.02
N THR A 70 4.32 -2.49 2.16
CA THR A 70 3.71 -2.27 0.84
C THR A 70 2.31 -1.69 0.98
N GLY A 71 1.49 -2.23 1.88
CA GLY A 71 0.15 -1.71 2.17
C GLY A 71 0.18 -0.28 2.74
N ALA A 72 1.14 0.02 3.62
CA ALA A 72 1.32 1.37 4.16
C ALA A 72 1.72 2.38 3.05
N LEU A 73 2.57 1.95 2.11
CA LEU A 73 2.95 2.78 0.96
C LEU A 73 1.74 3.03 0.05
N ALA A 74 0.97 2.00 -0.27
CA ALA A 74 -0.28 2.12 -1.04
C ALA A 74 -1.24 3.14 -0.40
N ALA A 75 -1.52 2.99 0.91
CA ALA A 75 -2.39 3.89 1.65
C ALA A 75 -1.88 5.34 1.65
N THR A 76 -0.56 5.53 1.76
CA THR A 76 0.07 6.85 1.73
C THR A 76 -0.12 7.51 0.36
N LEU A 77 0.05 6.76 -0.73
CA LEU A 77 -0.13 7.27 -2.09
C LEU A 77 -1.59 7.65 -2.35
N SER A 78 -2.55 6.81 -1.98
CA SER A 78 -3.98 7.12 -2.08
C SER A 78 -4.34 8.38 -1.29
N ALA A 79 -3.91 8.47 -0.03
CA ALA A 79 -4.17 9.65 0.81
C ALA A 79 -3.55 10.94 0.24
N ALA A 80 -2.37 10.84 -0.37
CA ALA A 80 -1.74 11.97 -1.04
C ALA A 80 -2.57 12.45 -2.24
N VAL A 81 -3.04 11.54 -3.10
CA VAL A 81 -3.90 11.90 -4.25
C VAL A 81 -5.19 12.57 -3.78
N ASP A 82 -5.86 11.99 -2.79
CA ASP A 82 -7.09 12.57 -2.22
C ASP A 82 -6.86 13.97 -1.66
N SER A 83 -5.73 14.17 -0.96
CA SER A 83 -5.35 15.48 -0.43
C SER A 83 -5.14 16.52 -1.54
N TYR A 84 -4.44 16.13 -2.62
CA TYR A 84 -4.22 17.03 -3.76
C TYR A 84 -5.51 17.35 -4.50
N ARG A 85 -6.38 16.37 -4.77
CA ARG A 85 -7.68 16.60 -5.43
C ARG A 85 -8.59 17.50 -4.59
N THR A 86 -8.59 17.32 -3.27
CA THR A 86 -9.33 18.21 -2.35
C THR A 86 -8.79 19.64 -2.39
N ALA A 87 -7.47 19.81 -2.36
CA ALA A 87 -6.84 21.12 -2.44
C ALA A 87 -7.13 21.82 -3.79
N ASP A 88 -7.14 21.08 -4.89
CA ASP A 88 -7.46 21.58 -6.22
C ASP A 88 -8.92 22.04 -6.31
N ALA A 89 -9.87 21.25 -5.81
CA ALA A 89 -11.28 21.63 -5.76
C ALA A 89 -11.50 22.95 -4.97
N VAL A 90 -10.89 23.08 -3.80
CA VAL A 90 -10.95 24.30 -2.99
C VAL A 90 -10.36 25.51 -3.74
N LEU A 91 -9.27 25.32 -4.49
CA LEU A 91 -8.66 26.38 -5.29
C LEU A 91 -9.57 26.78 -6.47
N ALA A 92 -10.14 25.80 -7.17
CA ALA A 92 -11.07 26.01 -8.27
C ALA A 92 -12.30 26.80 -7.83
N ASP A 93 -12.90 26.44 -6.70
CA ASP A 93 -14.04 27.17 -6.12
C ASP A 93 -13.70 28.63 -5.83
N ARG A 94 -12.53 28.91 -5.25
CA ARG A 94 -12.06 30.28 -4.99
C ARG A 94 -11.79 31.07 -6.27
N VAL A 95 -11.38 30.41 -7.35
CA VAL A 95 -11.17 31.05 -8.65
C VAL A 95 -12.53 31.37 -9.30
N LEU A 96 -13.48 30.44 -9.27
CA LEU A 96 -14.84 30.66 -9.78
C LEU A 96 -15.56 31.77 -9.01
N ALA A 97 -15.50 31.77 -7.68
CA ALA A 97 -16.09 32.81 -6.84
C ALA A 97 -15.51 34.21 -7.14
N ARG A 98 -14.20 34.31 -7.42
CA ARG A 98 -13.55 35.57 -7.82
C ARG A 98 -13.90 36.01 -9.25
N ARG A 99 -14.24 35.09 -10.15
CA ARG A 99 -14.63 35.40 -11.54
C ARG A 99 -16.09 35.84 -11.66
N HIS A 100 -16.95 35.46 -10.72
CA HIS A 100 -18.36 35.86 -10.69
C HIS A 100 -18.72 36.77 -9.48
N PRO A 101 -18.06 37.93 -9.27
CA PRO A 101 -18.39 38.80 -8.14
C PRO A 101 -19.70 39.59 -8.32
N ALA A 102 -20.33 39.55 -9.49
CA ALA A 102 -21.30 40.58 -9.94
C ALA A 102 -22.66 40.03 -10.43
N ALA A 103 -23.25 39.06 -9.74
CA ALA A 103 -24.68 38.71 -9.91
C ALA A 103 -25.57 39.20 -8.75
N ALA A 104 -25.01 40.05 -7.87
CA ALA A 104 -25.72 40.67 -6.76
C ALA A 104 -25.60 42.20 -6.85
N ARG A 105 -26.32 42.81 -7.78
CA ARG A 105 -26.80 44.19 -7.69
C ARG A 105 -28.15 44.30 -8.37
#